data_AF-A0A3D5Q575-F1
#
_entry.id   AF-A0A3D5Q575-F1
#
_cell.length_a   1.000
_cell.length_b   1.000
_cell.length_c   1.000
_cell.angle_alpha   90.00
_cell.angle_beta   90.00
_cell.angle_gamma   90.00
#
_symmetry.space_group_name_H-M   'P 1'
#
loop_
_entity.id
_entity.type
_entity.pdbx_description
1 polymer ?
#
loop_
_entity_poly.entity_id
_entity_poly.type
_entity_poly.pdbx_seq_one_letter_code
_entity_poly.pdbx_strand_id
1 'polypeptide(L)'
;MNIRHISLFFNKFTRLLVCFSLAAALVGCSGMLSRVQTWDGEAPEEGVAILQVPGEIRVTAVNDKSVTNFLMDDLTLDYELLPGKNRIVFVYRSIWAKTTSTESGESPVHVVASEPQVLTLDAQAGENYQLKTGRKPGNRREAQAFAAAPEVSLLDSSGKVVATAEPLPEKQEQSRVAVSRESEASLGAGATLEQLKALWGQATVAERQAFLGWALD
;
A
#
# COMPACT_ATOMS: atom_id res chain seq x y z
N MET A 1 24.92 61.96 29.90
CA MET A 1 25.63 61.42 28.71
C MET A 1 26.23 60.08 29.16
N ASN A 2 25.91 58.88 28.69
CA ASN A 2 25.37 58.42 27.41
C ASN A 2 24.73 57.02 27.60
N ILE A 3 23.39 56.88 27.53
CA ILE A 3 22.63 55.62 27.72
C ILE A 3 22.41 54.89 26.37
N ARG A 4 23.31 55.07 25.40
CA ARG A 4 23.06 54.69 23.99
C ARG A 4 23.63 53.33 23.54
N HIS A 5 24.39 52.62 24.37
CA HIS A 5 25.06 51.38 23.92
C HIS A 5 24.35 50.07 24.28
N ILE A 6 23.39 50.08 25.22
CA ILE A 6 22.73 48.84 25.67
C ILE A 6 21.54 48.44 24.77
N SER A 7 20.88 49.39 24.09
CA SER A 7 19.68 49.09 23.28
C SER A 7 19.98 48.46 21.91
N LEU A 8 21.20 48.62 21.38
CA LEU A 8 21.56 48.12 20.04
C LEU A 8 21.95 46.64 20.02
N PHE A 9 22.47 46.10 21.14
CA PHE A 9 22.81 44.68 21.24
C PHE A 9 21.56 43.82 21.42
N PHE A 10 20.60 44.29 22.22
CA PHE A 10 19.35 43.58 22.48
C PHE A 10 18.55 43.38 21.18
N ASN A 11 18.41 44.42 20.35
CA ASN A 11 17.64 44.38 19.10
C ASN A 11 18.20 43.44 18.02
N LYS A 12 19.53 43.25 17.97
CA LYS A 12 20.16 42.30 17.03
C LYS A 12 20.00 40.86 17.51
N PHE A 13 20.07 40.62 18.81
CA PHE A 13 19.88 39.30 19.40
C PHE A 13 18.41 38.85 19.28
N THR A 14 17.45 39.75 19.51
CA THR A 14 16.01 39.47 19.35
C THR A 14 15.64 39.16 17.89
N ARG A 15 16.22 39.87 16.92
CA ARG A 15 15.99 39.59 15.48
C ARG A 15 16.55 38.23 15.06
N LEU A 16 17.68 37.82 15.61
CA LEU A 16 18.30 36.52 15.29
C LEU A 16 17.53 35.35 15.92
N LEU A 17 16.95 35.55 17.12
CA LEU A 17 16.11 34.58 17.82
C LEU A 17 14.72 34.39 17.15
N VAL A 18 14.14 35.46 16.59
CA VAL A 18 12.87 35.41 15.83
C VAL A 18 13.05 34.67 14.49
N CYS A 19 14.17 34.87 13.79
CA CYS A 19 14.44 34.12 12.56
C CYS A 19 14.69 32.62 12.80
N PHE A 20 15.32 32.25 13.93
CA PHE A 20 15.55 30.84 14.28
C PHE A 20 14.27 30.11 14.66
N SER A 21 13.36 30.78 15.38
CA SER A 21 12.04 30.22 15.74
C SER A 21 11.10 30.09 14.54
N LEU A 22 11.18 31.00 13.55
CA LEU A 22 10.42 30.89 12.30
C LEU A 22 10.93 29.75 11.38
N ALA A 23 12.23 29.45 11.42
CA ALA A 23 12.81 28.32 10.67
C ALA A 23 12.46 26.94 11.27
N ALA A 24 12.28 26.86 12.60
CA ALA A 24 11.93 25.62 13.28
C ALA A 24 10.50 25.13 12.99
N ALA A 25 9.59 26.02 12.60
CA ALA A 25 8.20 25.69 12.30
C ALA A 25 8.00 24.95 10.95
N LEU A 26 9.01 24.93 10.08
CA LEU A 26 8.92 24.31 8.74
C LEU A 26 9.37 22.84 8.70
N VAL A 27 9.85 22.27 9.81
CA VAL A 27 10.41 20.89 9.82
C VAL A 27 9.34 19.80 9.96
N GLY A 28 8.05 20.14 10.11
CA GLY A 28 7.03 19.19 10.60
C GLY A 28 6.10 18.49 9.61
N CYS A 29 6.04 18.82 8.32
CA CYS A 29 4.93 18.37 7.45
C CYS A 29 5.26 17.32 6.38
N SER A 30 6.50 16.82 6.27
CA SER A 30 6.86 15.91 5.16
C SER A 30 6.43 14.45 5.35
N GLY A 31 6.02 14.04 6.56
CA GLY A 31 5.72 12.62 6.87
C GLY A 31 4.27 12.17 6.67
N MET A 32 3.32 13.09 6.44
CA MET A 32 1.89 12.73 6.34
C MET A 32 1.50 12.16 4.97
N LEU A 33 2.27 12.43 3.92
CA LEU A 33 1.89 12.10 2.54
C LEU A 33 2.09 10.62 2.17
N SER A 34 2.89 9.85 2.92
CA SER A 34 3.18 8.43 2.64
C SER A 34 2.48 7.47 3.60
N ARG A 35 1.58 7.97 4.45
CA ARG A 35 0.94 7.21 5.52
C ARG A 35 -0.45 6.72 5.12
N VAL A 36 -0.71 5.43 5.35
CA VAL A 36 -1.95 4.75 4.99
C VAL A 36 -2.59 4.18 6.26
N GLN A 37 -3.74 4.72 6.63
CA GLN A 37 -4.56 4.19 7.72
C GLN A 37 -5.27 2.91 7.24
N THR A 38 -5.11 1.80 7.97
CA THR A 38 -5.68 0.50 7.57
C THR A 38 -6.89 0.06 8.40
N TRP A 39 -7.31 0.90 9.32
CA TRP A 39 -8.34 0.64 10.33
C TRP A 39 -9.37 1.78 10.33
N ASP A 40 -10.53 1.54 10.93
CA ASP A 40 -11.63 2.52 11.04
C ASP A 40 -11.83 2.93 12.50
N GLY A 41 -12.24 4.18 12.74
CA GLY A 41 -12.58 4.69 14.06
C GLY A 41 -11.56 5.70 14.63
N GLU A 42 -11.51 5.80 15.96
CA GLU A 42 -10.55 6.63 16.70
C GLU A 42 -9.26 5.87 16.97
N ALA A 43 -8.12 6.56 17.00
CA ALA A 43 -6.84 5.92 17.24
C ALA A 43 -6.80 5.34 18.67
N PRO A 44 -6.21 4.15 18.87
CA PRO A 44 -6.02 3.62 20.21
C PRO A 44 -5.12 4.55 21.03
N GLU A 45 -5.44 4.73 22.32
CA GLU A 45 -4.64 5.59 23.22
C GLU A 45 -3.19 5.13 23.37
N GLU A 46 -2.97 3.81 23.27
CA GLU A 46 -1.64 3.19 23.30
C GLU A 46 -0.81 3.47 22.03
N GLY A 47 -1.45 3.99 20.98
CA GLY A 47 -0.85 4.27 19.68
C GLY A 47 -0.94 3.09 18.70
N VAL A 48 -0.59 3.37 17.45
CA VAL A 48 -0.57 2.39 16.36
C VAL A 48 0.87 1.95 16.08
N ALA A 49 1.03 0.73 15.57
CA ALA A 49 2.28 0.30 14.99
C ALA A 49 2.39 0.80 13.55
N ILE A 50 3.61 0.98 13.06
CA ILE A 50 3.87 1.39 11.68
C ILE A 50 4.57 0.27 10.93
N LEU A 51 4.03 -0.09 9.77
CA LEU A 51 4.63 -1.01 8.81
C LEU A 51 5.16 -0.25 7.61
N GLN A 52 6.48 -0.10 7.53
CA GLN A 52 7.14 0.50 6.38
C GLN A 52 7.30 -0.53 5.26
N VAL A 53 6.71 -0.22 4.11
CA VAL A 53 6.65 -1.07 2.92
C VAL A 53 7.42 -0.39 1.78
N PRO A 54 8.44 -1.04 1.19
CA PRO A 54 9.16 -0.47 0.06
C PRO A 54 8.32 -0.49 -1.23
N GLY A 55 8.64 0.39 -2.18
CA GLY A 55 7.84 0.58 -3.41
C GLY A 55 7.70 -0.66 -4.30
N GLU A 56 8.62 -1.63 -4.20
CA GLU A 56 8.49 -2.90 -4.92
C GLU A 56 7.41 -3.83 -4.35
N ILE A 57 6.86 -3.53 -3.17
CA ILE A 57 5.81 -4.32 -2.53
C ILE A 57 4.48 -3.56 -2.56
N ARG A 58 3.48 -4.14 -3.22
CA ARG A 58 2.11 -3.65 -3.22
C ARG A 58 1.31 -4.38 -2.14
N VAL A 59 0.93 -3.69 -1.06
CA VAL A 59 -0.09 -4.23 -0.14
C VAL A 59 -1.45 -4.18 -0.84
N THR A 60 -2.18 -5.29 -0.80
CA THR A 60 -3.52 -5.43 -1.39
C THR A 60 -4.61 -5.54 -0.34
N ALA A 61 -4.29 -6.06 0.85
CA ALA A 61 -5.20 -6.09 1.98
C ALA A 61 -4.47 -6.08 3.33
N VAL A 62 -5.13 -5.51 4.34
CA VAL A 62 -4.73 -5.58 5.75
C VAL A 62 -5.97 -5.96 6.56
N ASN A 63 -5.87 -7.02 7.37
CA ASN A 63 -6.98 -7.54 8.20
C ASN A 63 -8.27 -7.75 7.39
N ASP A 64 -8.14 -8.36 6.21
CA ASP A 64 -9.21 -8.65 5.24
C ASP A 64 -9.87 -7.41 4.59
N LYS A 65 -9.45 -6.20 4.96
CA LYS A 65 -9.84 -4.95 4.29
C LYS A 65 -8.89 -4.68 3.14
N SER A 66 -9.46 -4.54 1.93
CA SER A 66 -8.65 -4.16 0.77
C SER A 66 -8.11 -2.74 0.94
N VAL A 67 -6.81 -2.58 0.67
CA VAL A 67 -6.14 -1.28 0.65
C VAL A 67 -5.73 -0.97 -0.78
N THR A 68 -6.03 0.24 -1.23
CA THR A 68 -5.82 0.66 -2.61
C THR A 68 -5.08 1.98 -2.63
N ASN A 69 -3.88 2.00 -3.21
CA ASN A 69 -2.99 3.16 -3.22
C ASN A 69 -2.49 3.47 -4.64
N PHE A 70 -3.40 3.56 -5.62
CA PHE A 70 -3.06 3.76 -7.03
C PHE A 70 -2.24 5.03 -7.32
N LEU A 71 -2.38 6.07 -6.49
CA LEU A 71 -1.68 7.34 -6.70
C LEU A 71 -0.25 7.36 -6.13
N MET A 72 0.11 6.36 -5.33
CA MET A 72 1.34 6.33 -4.54
C MET A 72 2.17 5.08 -4.87
N ASP A 73 1.97 4.55 -6.06
CA ASP A 73 2.69 3.40 -6.56
C ASP A 73 4.20 3.68 -6.65
N ASP A 74 4.99 2.67 -6.27
CA ASP A 74 6.46 2.69 -6.27
C ASP A 74 7.12 3.61 -5.22
N LEU A 75 6.33 4.19 -4.31
CA LEU A 75 6.84 4.90 -3.13
C LEU A 75 6.98 3.96 -1.93
N THR A 76 7.89 4.31 -1.01
CA THR A 76 7.89 3.71 0.32
C THR A 76 6.70 4.24 1.10
N LEU A 77 5.86 3.33 1.60
CA LEU A 77 4.62 3.65 2.30
C LEU A 77 4.63 3.14 3.73
N ASP A 78 4.02 3.91 4.61
CA ASP A 78 3.88 3.60 6.03
C ASP A 78 2.43 3.19 6.30
N TYR A 79 2.17 1.91 6.55
CA TYR A 79 0.84 1.40 6.88
C TYR A 79 0.66 1.37 8.39
N GLU A 80 -0.39 2.01 8.90
CA GLU A 80 -0.72 1.93 10.32
C GLU A 80 -1.39 0.59 10.64
N LEU A 81 -0.95 -0.06 11.70
CA LEU A 81 -1.51 -1.32 12.19
C LEU A 81 -1.99 -1.14 13.63
N LEU A 82 -3.19 -1.65 13.92
CA LEU A 82 -3.65 -1.74 15.30
C LEU A 82 -2.79 -2.72 16.09
N PRO A 83 -2.55 -2.51 17.39
CA PRO A 83 -1.87 -3.49 18.23
C PRO A 83 -2.57 -4.85 18.20
N GLY A 84 -1.78 -5.93 18.27
CA GLY A 84 -2.26 -7.31 18.18
C GLY A 84 -2.03 -7.96 16.83
N LYS A 85 -2.75 -9.06 16.57
CA LYS A 85 -2.57 -9.86 15.36
C LYS A 85 -3.03 -9.12 14.11
N ASN A 86 -2.12 -8.90 13.18
CA ASN A 86 -2.38 -8.32 11.88
C ASN A 86 -2.05 -9.32 10.76
N ARG A 87 -2.87 -9.33 9.73
CA ARG A 87 -2.68 -10.13 8.51
C ARG A 87 -2.56 -9.20 7.31
N ILE A 88 -1.41 -9.24 6.65
CA ILE A 88 -1.06 -8.37 5.53
C ILE A 88 -0.92 -9.23 4.29
N VAL A 89 -1.67 -8.89 3.24
CA VAL A 89 -1.59 -9.53 1.93
C VAL A 89 -0.95 -8.55 0.96
N PHE A 90 0.03 -9.02 0.20
CA PHE A 90 0.77 -8.18 -0.74
C PHE A 90 1.26 -8.95 -1.96
N VAL A 91 1.67 -8.21 -3.00
CA VAL A 91 2.35 -8.74 -4.18
C VAL A 91 3.66 -7.99 -4.39
N TYR A 92 4.71 -8.70 -4.77
CA TYR A 92 5.96 -8.10 -5.24
C TYR A 92 5.80 -7.66 -6.70
N ARG A 93 6.36 -6.51 -7.07
CA ARG A 93 6.43 -6.02 -8.45
C ARG A 93 7.83 -5.50 -8.79
N SER A 94 8.23 -5.67 -10.04
CA SER A 94 9.41 -5.01 -10.61
C SER A 94 9.16 -4.62 -12.06
N ILE A 95 9.71 -3.48 -12.48
CA ILE A 95 9.52 -2.89 -13.81
C ILE A 95 10.85 -2.96 -14.58
N TRP A 96 10.79 -3.45 -15.82
CA TRP A 96 11.95 -3.68 -16.67
C TRP A 96 11.75 -3.08 -18.07
N ALA A 97 12.73 -2.35 -18.60
CA ALA A 97 12.63 -1.79 -19.95
C ALA A 97 12.58 -2.88 -21.03
N LYS A 98 11.72 -2.70 -22.03
CA LYS A 98 11.78 -3.43 -23.30
C LYS A 98 12.98 -2.92 -24.10
N THR A 99 13.77 -3.82 -24.66
CA THR A 99 14.95 -3.48 -25.47
C THR A 99 14.62 -3.03 -26.89
N THR A 100 13.36 -3.15 -27.31
CA THR A 100 12.88 -2.80 -28.65
C THR A 100 11.85 -1.69 -28.52
N SER A 101 12.05 -0.59 -29.25
CA SER A 101 11.03 0.45 -29.41
C SER A 101 9.88 -0.15 -30.21
N THR A 102 8.78 -0.42 -29.52
CA THR A 102 7.55 -0.94 -30.14
C THR A 102 6.86 0.17 -30.91
N GLU A 103 6.50 -0.11 -32.15
CA GLU A 103 5.67 0.72 -33.01
C GLU A 103 4.28 0.90 -32.33
N SER A 104 3.83 2.15 -32.19
CA SER A 104 2.47 2.58 -31.81
C SER A 104 1.81 1.94 -30.57
N GLY A 105 1.90 2.60 -29.41
CA GLY A 105 0.90 2.53 -28.34
C GLY A 105 1.09 1.48 -27.23
N GLU A 106 2.09 0.60 -27.33
CA GLU A 106 2.41 -0.35 -26.25
C GLU A 106 3.27 0.27 -25.14
N SER A 107 3.09 -0.22 -23.90
CA SER A 107 3.95 0.16 -22.78
C SER A 107 5.40 -0.28 -23.03
N PRO A 108 6.39 0.63 -22.87
CA PRO A 108 7.81 0.35 -23.10
C PRO A 108 8.43 -0.53 -22.01
N VAL A 109 7.65 -0.99 -21.04
CA VAL A 109 8.12 -1.77 -19.89
C VAL A 109 7.44 -3.14 -19.80
N HIS A 110 8.16 -4.11 -19.24
CA HIS A 110 7.64 -5.37 -18.74
C HIS A 110 7.53 -5.28 -17.22
N VAL A 111 6.34 -5.58 -16.69
CA VAL A 111 6.14 -5.74 -15.26
C VAL A 111 6.25 -7.22 -14.92
N VAL A 112 7.08 -7.55 -13.93
CA VAL A 112 7.20 -8.88 -13.35
C VAL A 112 6.61 -8.82 -11.94
N ALA A 113 5.59 -9.64 -11.67
CA ALA A 113 4.89 -9.66 -10.39
C ALA A 113 4.85 -11.08 -9.81
N SER A 114 4.83 -11.18 -8.47
CA SER A 114 4.65 -12.45 -7.77
C SER A 114 3.18 -12.81 -7.63
N GLU A 115 2.92 -14.07 -7.33
CA GLU A 115 1.64 -14.47 -6.71
C GLU A 115 1.47 -13.79 -5.34
N PRO A 116 0.23 -13.61 -4.86
CA PRO A 116 -0.04 -13.02 -3.55
C PRO A 116 0.67 -13.76 -2.42
N GLN A 117 1.31 -12.98 -1.55
CA GLN A 117 1.94 -13.45 -0.33
C GLN A 117 1.14 -12.95 0.88
N VAL A 118 1.22 -13.67 1.98
CA VAL A 118 0.65 -13.31 3.27
C VAL A 118 1.75 -13.21 4.31
N LEU A 119 1.64 -12.20 5.17
CA LEU A 119 2.46 -12.05 6.37
C LEU A 119 1.55 -11.81 7.56
N THR A 120 1.80 -12.55 8.64
CA THR A 120 1.08 -12.41 9.90
C THR A 120 2.05 -11.94 10.97
N LEU A 121 1.69 -10.90 11.72
CA LEU A 121 2.51 -10.40 12.84
C LEU A 121 1.63 -10.06 14.04
N ASP A 122 2.21 -10.08 15.23
CA ASP A 122 1.58 -9.57 16.46
C ASP A 122 2.19 -8.19 16.77
N ALA A 123 1.51 -7.14 16.31
CA ALA A 123 1.98 -5.76 16.31
C ALA A 123 1.98 -5.18 17.72
N GLN A 124 3.10 -4.59 18.12
CA GLN A 124 3.21 -3.88 19.40
C GLN A 124 2.90 -2.40 19.20
N ALA A 125 2.17 -1.80 20.14
CA ALA A 125 1.81 -0.39 20.08
C ALA A 125 3.06 0.51 19.99
N GLY A 126 3.06 1.45 19.03
CA GLY A 126 4.18 2.37 18.80
C GLY A 126 5.43 1.76 18.14
N GLU A 127 5.43 0.47 17.82
CA GLU A 127 6.56 -0.19 17.17
C GLU A 127 6.65 0.15 15.68
N ASN A 128 7.87 0.14 15.14
CA ASN A 128 8.13 0.31 13.71
C ASN A 128 8.66 -0.98 13.11
N TYR A 129 7.94 -1.49 12.13
CA TYR A 129 8.31 -2.68 11.38
C TYR A 129 8.73 -2.30 9.97
N GLN A 130 9.69 -3.03 9.41
CA GLN A 130 10.21 -2.81 8.07
C GLN A 130 10.15 -4.08 7.25
N LEU A 131 9.43 -4.03 6.13
CA LEU A 131 9.46 -5.08 5.12
C LEU A 131 10.75 -4.97 4.29
N LYS A 132 11.48 -6.08 4.22
CA LYS A 132 12.68 -6.20 3.38
C LYS A 132 12.53 -7.38 2.44
N THR A 133 12.83 -7.12 1.17
CA THR A 133 13.10 -8.17 0.20
C THR A 133 14.50 -8.72 0.42
N GLY A 134 14.73 -9.98 0.06
CA GLY A 134 16.04 -10.58 -0.03
C GLY A 134 16.89 -9.96 -1.14
N ARG A 135 17.60 -10.79 -1.91
CA ARG A 135 18.46 -10.28 -2.99
C ARG A 135 17.62 -9.63 -4.10
N LYS A 136 17.86 -8.34 -4.37
CA LYS A 136 17.23 -7.63 -5.49
C LYS A 136 17.73 -8.18 -6.82
N PRO A 137 16.83 -8.57 -7.74
CA PRO A 137 17.21 -9.09 -9.06
C PRO A 137 17.99 -8.06 -9.90
N GLY A 138 19.04 -8.50 -10.61
CA GLY A 138 19.85 -7.66 -11.48
C GLY A 138 19.41 -7.65 -12.94
N ASN A 139 18.59 -8.62 -13.36
CA ASN A 139 18.05 -8.71 -14.71
C ASN A 139 16.64 -9.34 -14.74
N ARG A 140 15.97 -9.26 -15.89
CA ARG A 140 14.59 -9.77 -16.07
C ARG A 140 14.45 -11.25 -15.74
N ARG A 141 15.43 -12.09 -16.08
CA ARG A 141 15.36 -13.54 -15.81
C ARG A 141 15.43 -13.81 -14.31
N GLU A 142 16.33 -13.14 -13.61
CA GLU A 142 16.40 -13.20 -12.15
C GLU A 142 15.13 -12.65 -11.49
N ALA A 143 14.52 -11.62 -12.06
CA ALA A 143 13.28 -11.06 -11.53
C ALA A 143 12.11 -12.03 -11.63
N GLN A 144 12.02 -12.77 -12.74
CA GLN A 144 11.02 -13.82 -12.91
C GLN A 144 11.23 -14.97 -11.91
N ALA A 145 12.50 -15.36 -11.68
CA ALA A 145 12.82 -16.38 -10.68
C ALA A 145 12.48 -15.90 -9.26
N PHE A 146 12.80 -14.65 -8.92
CA PHE A 146 12.47 -14.06 -7.63
C PHE A 146 10.94 -13.95 -7.44
N ALA A 147 10.20 -13.53 -8.46
CA ALA A 147 8.75 -13.40 -8.39
C ALA A 147 8.03 -14.75 -8.19
N ALA A 148 8.63 -15.86 -8.63
CA ALA A 148 8.07 -17.19 -8.41
C ALA A 148 8.17 -17.66 -6.94
N ALA A 149 9.17 -17.18 -6.20
CA ALA A 149 9.38 -17.50 -4.79
C ALA A 149 10.01 -16.29 -4.08
N PRO A 150 9.22 -15.24 -3.78
CA PRO A 150 9.76 -13.99 -3.26
C PRO A 150 10.22 -14.15 -1.81
N GLU A 151 11.50 -13.92 -1.57
CA GLU A 151 12.06 -13.88 -0.22
C GLU A 151 11.77 -12.52 0.41
N VAL A 152 10.81 -12.47 1.33
CA VAL A 152 10.40 -11.24 2.02
C VAL A 152 10.33 -11.48 3.52
N SER A 153 10.97 -10.60 4.29
CA SER A 153 11.05 -10.69 5.76
C SER A 153 10.61 -9.38 6.41
N LEU A 154 10.01 -9.49 7.58
CA LEU A 154 9.64 -8.37 8.43
C LEU A 154 10.63 -8.22 9.56
N LEU A 155 11.21 -7.03 9.69
CA LEU A 155 12.12 -6.67 10.76
C LEU A 155 11.42 -5.74 11.76
N ASP A 156 11.73 -5.86 13.04
CA ASP A 156 11.37 -4.86 14.05
C ASP A 156 12.38 -3.69 14.08
N SER A 157 12.17 -2.71 14.97
CA SER A 157 13.07 -1.55 15.14
C SER A 157 14.49 -1.93 15.56
N SER A 158 14.68 -3.10 16.17
CA SER A 158 16.02 -3.63 16.51
C SER A 158 16.72 -4.28 15.32
N GLY A 159 16.03 -4.43 14.19
CA GLY A 159 16.52 -5.12 13.01
C GLY A 159 16.41 -6.65 13.08
N LYS A 160 15.69 -7.19 14.07
CA LYS A 160 15.46 -8.62 14.21
C LYS A 160 14.29 -9.05 13.32
N VAL A 161 14.43 -10.20 12.67
CA VAL A 161 13.34 -10.79 11.87
C VAL A 161 12.25 -11.32 12.81
N VAL A 162 11.04 -10.80 12.66
CA VAL A 162 9.86 -11.16 13.47
C VAL A 162 8.81 -11.94 12.69
N ALA A 163 8.80 -11.86 11.36
CA ALA A 163 7.94 -12.66 10.49
C ALA A 163 8.58 -12.84 9.10
N THR A 164 8.18 -13.89 8.40
CA THR A 164 8.56 -14.16 7.00
C THR A 164 7.30 -14.35 6.18
N ALA A 165 7.34 -13.90 4.94
CA ALA A 165 6.22 -14.04 4.02
C ALA A 165 6.02 -15.49 3.58
N GLU A 166 4.77 -15.87 3.41
CA GLU A 166 4.37 -17.17 2.91
C GLU A 166 3.40 -17.01 1.73
N PRO A 167 3.32 -17.98 0.80
CA PRO A 167 2.32 -17.94 -0.25
C PRO A 167 0.91 -17.83 0.35
N LEU A 168 0.09 -16.93 -0.18
CA LEU A 168 -1.31 -16.83 0.24
C LEU A 168 -1.99 -18.18 -0.02
N PRO A 169 -2.51 -18.88 1.00
CA PRO A 169 -3.22 -20.13 0.76
C PRO A 169 -4.41 -19.84 -0.14
N GLU A 170 -4.52 -20.59 -1.24
CA GLU A 170 -5.75 -20.61 -2.02
C GLU A 170 -6.89 -20.91 -1.05
N LYS A 171 -7.83 -19.97 -0.94
CA LYS A 171 -9.06 -20.22 -0.20
C LYS A 171 -9.77 -21.32 -0.97
N GLN A 172 -9.52 -22.57 -0.60
CA GLN A 172 -10.35 -23.67 -1.05
C GLN A 172 -11.76 -23.29 -0.63
N GLU A 173 -12.59 -22.91 -1.60
CA GLU A 173 -14.01 -22.76 -1.38
C GLU A 173 -14.43 -24.01 -0.62
N GLN A 174 -14.83 -23.82 0.64
CA GLN A 174 -15.31 -24.89 1.48
C GLN A 174 -16.59 -25.41 0.84
N SER A 175 -16.42 -26.36 -0.09
CA SER A 175 -17.35 -27.45 -0.35
C SER A 175 -17.42 -28.30 0.92
N ARG A 176 -18.07 -27.75 1.94
CA ARG A 176 -18.56 -28.47 3.11
C ARG A 176 -19.80 -27.74 3.59
N VAL A 177 -20.97 -28.16 3.11
CA VAL A 177 -22.08 -28.69 3.92
C VAL A 177 -23.01 -29.44 2.97
N ALA A 178 -23.07 -30.76 3.11
CA ALA A 178 -24.25 -31.52 2.72
C ALA A 178 -25.33 -31.21 3.77
N VAL A 179 -26.30 -30.36 3.42
CA VAL A 179 -27.61 -30.29 4.09
C VAL A 179 -28.64 -30.10 2.98
N SER A 180 -29.51 -31.09 2.89
CA SER A 180 -30.73 -31.09 2.09
C SER A 180 -31.65 -29.94 2.53
N ARG A 181 -32.35 -29.38 1.54
CA ARG A 181 -33.60 -28.62 1.59
C ARG A 181 -33.48 -27.10 1.36
N GLU A 182 -33.80 -26.75 0.10
CA GLU A 182 -34.43 -25.52 -0.40
C GLU A 182 -33.80 -24.17 0.00
N SER A 183 -33.01 -23.60 -0.92
CA SER A 183 -32.76 -22.16 -0.99
C SER A 183 -32.42 -21.76 -2.43
N GLU A 184 -33.46 -21.40 -3.19
CA GLU A 184 -33.43 -20.86 -4.56
C GLU A 184 -32.83 -19.44 -4.69
N ALA A 185 -32.06 -18.95 -3.74
CA ALA A 185 -31.61 -17.55 -3.73
C ALA A 185 -30.17 -17.29 -4.24
N SER A 186 -29.38 -18.34 -4.56
CA SER A 186 -27.96 -18.17 -4.95
C SER A 186 -27.67 -18.36 -6.45
N LEU A 187 -28.63 -18.88 -7.23
CA LEU A 187 -28.47 -19.02 -8.69
C LEU A 187 -28.67 -17.70 -9.46
N GLY A 188 -29.16 -16.64 -8.80
CA GLY A 188 -29.47 -15.37 -9.45
C GLY A 188 -28.27 -14.44 -9.62
N ALA A 189 -27.42 -14.25 -8.60
CA ALA A 189 -26.41 -13.18 -8.63
C ALA A 189 -25.32 -13.41 -9.69
N GLY A 190 -24.83 -14.65 -9.83
CA GLY A 190 -23.87 -15.02 -10.87
C GLY A 190 -24.48 -14.93 -12.27
N ALA A 191 -25.72 -15.40 -12.44
CA ALA A 191 -26.42 -15.33 -13.71
C ALA A 191 -26.73 -13.88 -14.14
N THR A 192 -27.11 -13.01 -13.20
CA THR A 192 -27.35 -11.59 -13.45
C THR A 192 -26.06 -10.87 -13.86
N LEU A 193 -24.92 -11.19 -13.22
CA LEU A 193 -23.62 -10.63 -13.60
C LEU A 193 -23.20 -11.08 -15.02
N GLU A 194 -23.39 -12.35 -15.36
CA GLU A 194 -23.08 -12.85 -16.70
C GLU A 194 -24.00 -12.26 -17.77
N GLN A 195 -25.28 -12.01 -17.46
CA GLN A 195 -26.18 -11.28 -18.35
C GLN A 195 -25.75 -9.82 -18.55
N LEU A 196 -25.33 -9.13 -17.49
CA LEU A 196 -24.79 -7.78 -17.58
C LEU A 196 -23.53 -7.73 -18.45
N LYS A 197 -22.62 -8.71 -18.32
CA LYS A 197 -21.43 -8.82 -19.18
C LYS A 197 -21.78 -9.05 -20.65
N ALA A 198 -22.78 -9.90 -20.92
CA ALA A 198 -23.24 -10.18 -22.28
C ALA A 198 -23.86 -8.93 -22.94
N LEU A 199 -24.72 -8.21 -22.21
CA LEU A 199 -25.32 -6.95 -22.67
C LEU A 199 -24.24 -5.89 -22.91
N TRP A 200 -23.26 -5.78 -22.01
CA TRP A 200 -22.12 -4.87 -22.19
C TRP A 200 -21.33 -5.17 -23.47
N GLY A 201 -21.08 -6.45 -23.76
CA GLY A 201 -20.39 -6.89 -24.97
C GLY A 201 -21.09 -6.49 -26.28
N GLN A 202 -22.43 -6.42 -26.26
CA GLN A 202 -23.25 -6.05 -27.42
C GLN A 202 -23.48 -4.54 -27.56
N ALA A 203 -23.31 -3.77 -26.48
CA ALA A 203 -23.50 -2.32 -26.50
C ALA A 203 -22.46 -1.60 -27.37
N THR A 204 -22.90 -0.56 -28.07
CA THR A 204 -22.05 0.32 -28.88
C THR A 204 -21.18 1.24 -28.01
N VAL A 205 -20.14 1.84 -28.60
CA VAL A 205 -19.24 2.78 -27.90
C VAL A 205 -20.01 3.97 -27.31
N ALA A 206 -20.99 4.52 -28.04
CA ALA A 206 -21.81 5.64 -27.58
C ALA A 206 -22.69 5.26 -26.38
N GLU A 207 -23.29 4.06 -26.38
CA GLU A 207 -24.12 3.57 -25.27
C GLU A 207 -23.28 3.29 -24.02
N ARG A 208 -22.09 2.70 -24.18
CA ARG A 208 -21.17 2.49 -23.06
C ARG A 208 -20.72 3.82 -22.45
N GLN A 209 -20.44 4.83 -23.26
CA GLN A 209 -20.07 6.16 -22.78
C GLN A 209 -21.22 6.85 -22.03
N ALA A 210 -22.45 6.76 -22.55
CA ALA A 210 -23.63 7.31 -21.88
C ALA A 210 -23.89 6.62 -20.52
N PHE A 211 -23.75 5.29 -20.47
CA PHE A 211 -23.89 4.54 -19.23
C PHE A 211 -22.81 4.91 -18.21
N LEU A 212 -21.55 5.03 -18.62
CA LEU A 212 -20.46 5.43 -17.72
C LEU A 212 -20.61 6.86 -17.22
N GLY A 213 -21.15 7.76 -18.03
CA GLY A 213 -21.52 9.11 -17.59
C GLY A 213 -22.55 9.08 -16.46
N TRP A 214 -23.61 8.28 -16.59
CA TRP A 214 -24.62 8.13 -15.54
C TRP A 214 -24.12 7.40 -14.30
N ALA A 215 -23.28 6.37 -14.45
CA ALA A 215 -22.86 5.52 -13.33
C ALA A 215 -21.79 6.18 -12.42
N LEU A 216 -21.15 7.26 -12.89
CA LEU A 216 -20.07 7.95 -12.21
C LEU A 216 -20.44 9.39 -11.79
N ASP A 217 -21.64 9.86 -12.16
CA ASP A 217 -22.30 11.04 -11.58
C ASP A 217 -22.90 10.70 -10.20
#